data_AF-A0A1G2MJE9-F1
#
_entry.id   AF-A0A1G2MJE9-F1
#
_cell.length_a   1.000
_cell.length_b   1.000
_cell.length_c   1.000
_cell.angle_alpha   90.00
_cell.angle_beta   90.00
_cell.angle_gamma   90.00
#
_symmetry.space_group_name_H-M   'P 1'
#
loop_
_entity.id
_entity.type
_entity.pdbx_description
1 polymer ?
#
loop_
_entity_poly.entity_id
_entity_poly.type
_entity_poly.pdbx_seq_one_letter_code
_entity_poly.pdbx_strand_id
1 'polypeptide(L)'
;MNKIVRFFDKLEDRIRGFLSHYPMLYAMVGGVAVVLFWRGVWELADDFEISAFWSLFVSVLIMMGTGVFVSFFIGDRIILTGLKREKKLAEKTEDEVKEEEMLLVNLSRRLENIEKSIDLIKQKL
;
A
#
# COMPACT_ATOMS: atom_id res chain seq x y z
N MET A 1 -7.06 -13.76 17.32
CA MET A 1 -6.17 -12.60 17.56
C MET A 1 -5.71 -12.64 19.01
N ASN A 2 -4.41 -12.83 19.24
CA ASN A 2 -3.84 -13.22 20.54
C ASN A 2 -4.10 -12.16 21.63
N LYS A 3 -4.33 -12.59 22.88
CA LYS A 3 -4.58 -11.70 24.05
C LYS A 3 -3.49 -10.64 24.22
N ILE A 4 -2.25 -10.99 23.87
CA ILE A 4 -1.09 -10.11 23.92
C ILE A 4 -1.29 -8.92 22.97
N VAL A 5 -1.70 -9.16 21.72
CA VAL A 5 -1.92 -8.09 20.73
C VAL A 5 -2.99 -7.11 21.23
N ARG A 6 -4.10 -7.62 21.79
CA ARG A 6 -5.16 -6.78 22.39
C ARG A 6 -4.71 -5.96 23.60
N PHE A 7 -3.70 -6.41 24.34
CA PHE A 7 -3.17 -5.69 25.49
C PHE A 7 -2.32 -4.49 25.04
N PHE A 8 -1.41 -4.72 24.09
CA PHE A 8 -0.58 -3.65 23.52
C PHE A 8 -1.43 -2.60 22.81
N ASP A 9 -2.43 -3.02 22.04
CA ASP A 9 -3.34 -2.12 21.31
C ASP A 9 -4.10 -1.18 22.26
N LYS A 10 -4.69 -1.72 23.35
CA LYS A 10 -5.37 -0.90 24.37
C LYS A 10 -4.45 0.04 25.14
N LEU A 11 -3.20 -0.37 25.35
CA LEU A 11 -2.19 0.44 26.04
C LEU A 11 -1.74 1.59 25.14
N GLU A 12 -1.48 1.31 23.87
CA GLU A 12 -1.15 2.28 22.84
C GLU A 12 -2.24 3.35 22.71
N ASP A 13 -3.50 2.93 22.57
CA ASP A 13 -4.64 3.86 22.44
C ASP A 13 -4.77 4.78 23.66
N ARG A 14 -4.56 4.26 24.87
CA ARG A 14 -4.63 5.05 26.11
C ARG A 14 -3.49 6.06 26.19
N ILE A 15 -2.26 5.64 25.88
CA ILE A 15 -1.09 6.53 25.91
C ILE A 15 -1.24 7.59 24.82
N ARG A 16 -1.67 7.21 23.61
CA ARG A 16 -1.89 8.12 22.47
C ARG A 16 -2.99 9.14 22.78
N GLY A 17 -4.10 8.72 23.39
CA GLY A 17 -5.19 9.63 23.80
C GLY A 17 -4.79 10.62 24.90
N PHE A 18 -3.93 10.20 25.82
CA PHE A 18 -3.43 11.08 26.89
C PHE A 18 -2.33 12.04 26.40
N LEU A 19 -1.39 11.56 25.57
CA LEU A 19 -0.26 12.37 25.07
C LEU A 19 -0.63 13.24 23.86
N SER A 20 -1.73 12.98 23.15
CA SER A 20 -2.20 13.85 22.06
C SER A 20 -2.58 15.26 22.52
N HIS A 21 -2.90 15.43 23.81
CA HIS A 21 -3.16 16.73 24.43
C HIS A 21 -1.86 17.53 24.70
N TYR A 22 -0.68 16.89 24.62
CA TYR A 22 0.63 17.52 24.81
C TYR A 22 1.63 17.12 23.71
N PRO A 23 1.45 17.59 22.46
CA PRO A 23 2.26 17.17 21.31
C PRO A 23 3.76 17.39 21.49
N MET A 24 4.16 18.47 22.17
CA MET A 24 5.57 18.81 22.38
C MET A 24 6.26 17.84 23.36
N LEU A 25 5.60 17.50 24.47
CA LEU A 25 6.15 16.53 25.44
C LEU A 25 6.20 15.12 24.82
N TYR A 26 5.19 14.76 24.04
CA TYR A 26 5.20 13.51 23.27
C TYR A 26 6.40 13.45 22.31
N ALA A 27 6.66 14.52 21.55
CA ALA A 27 7.79 14.58 20.64
C ALA A 27 9.14 14.52 21.36
N MET A 28 9.27 15.18 22.52
CA MET A 28 10.50 15.12 23.33
C MET A 28 10.76 13.72 23.89
N VAL A 29 9.76 13.10 24.52
CA VAL A 29 9.89 11.75 25.07
C VAL A 29 10.13 10.72 23.97
N GLY A 30 9.40 10.84 22.85
CA GLY A 30 9.59 10.00 21.68
C GLY A 30 10.99 10.15 21.07
N GLY A 31 11.49 11.38 20.93
CA GLY A 31 12.84 11.65 20.43
C GLY A 31 13.93 11.04 21.32
N VAL A 32 13.83 11.24 22.64
CA VAL A 32 14.75 10.63 23.61
C VAL A 32 14.69 9.11 23.55
N ALA A 33 13.49 8.53 23.48
CA ALA A 33 13.32 7.08 23.39
C ALA A 33 13.94 6.50 22.11
N VAL A 34 13.80 7.18 20.96
CA VAL A 34 14.41 6.75 19.69
C VAL A 34 15.95 6.77 19.77
N VAL A 35 16.52 7.83 20.35
CA VAL A 35 17.98 7.94 20.53
C VAL A 35 18.50 6.84 21.46
N LEU A 36 17.84 6.62 22.61
CA LEU A 36 18.20 5.56 23.55
C LEU A 36 18.02 4.17 22.94
N PHE A 37 17.00 3.98 22.12
CA PHE A 37 16.77 2.71 21.42
C PHE A 37 17.93 2.41 20.47
N TRP A 38 18.31 3.35 19.60
CA TRP A 38 19.43 3.12 18.68
C TRP A 38 20.75 2.90 19.42
N ARG A 39 20.97 3.68 20.49
CA ARG A 39 22.11 3.49 21.38
C ARG A 39 22.14 2.07 21.96
N GLY A 40 21.02 1.58 22.49
CA GLY A 40 20.91 0.24 23.04
C GLY A 40 21.13 -0.86 22.01
N VAL A 41 20.73 -0.66 20.74
CA VAL A 41 21.02 -1.61 19.67
C VAL A 41 22.53 -1.75 19.41
N TRP A 42 23.28 -0.64 19.43
CA TRP A 42 24.74 -0.69 19.32
C TRP A 42 25.41 -1.29 20.56
N GLU A 43 25.02 -0.86 21.76
CA GLU A 43 25.58 -1.40 23.01
C GLU A 43 25.33 -2.91 23.12
N LEU A 44 24.15 -3.41 22.70
CA LEU A 44 23.90 -4.85 22.62
C LEU A 44 24.81 -5.54 21.60
N ALA A 45 25.00 -4.96 20.42
CA ALA A 45 25.90 -5.56 19.42
C ALA A 45 27.34 -5.66 19.94
N ASP A 46 27.79 -4.65 20.69
CA ASP A 46 29.11 -4.60 21.32
C ASP A 46 29.22 -5.61 22.48
N ASP A 47 28.20 -5.72 23.35
CA ASP A 47 28.15 -6.68 24.46
C ASP A 47 28.19 -8.14 24.00
N PHE A 48 27.60 -8.43 22.83
CA PHE A 48 27.65 -9.75 22.19
C PHE A 48 28.90 -9.97 21.33
N GLU A 49 29.86 -9.02 21.34
CA GLU A 49 31.08 -9.04 20.52
C GLU A 49 30.81 -9.32 19.03
N ILE A 50 29.67 -8.82 18.51
CA ILE A 50 29.29 -9.06 17.12
C ILE A 50 30.23 -8.25 16.24
N SER A 51 31.12 -8.96 15.54
CA SER A 51 32.06 -8.30 14.62
C SER A 51 31.31 -7.49 13.56
N ALA A 52 31.91 -6.37 13.12
CA ALA A 52 31.32 -5.49 12.11
C ALA A 52 30.93 -6.26 10.83
N PHE A 53 31.69 -7.30 10.48
CA PHE A 53 31.40 -8.16 9.35
C PHE A 53 30.10 -8.96 9.55
N TRP A 54 29.92 -9.58 10.72
CA TRP A 54 28.70 -10.33 11.03
C TRP A 54 27.48 -9.42 11.17
N SER A 55 27.64 -8.26 11.79
CA SER A 55 26.59 -7.25 11.88
C SER A 55 26.11 -6.81 10.49
N LEU A 56 27.04 -6.56 9.56
CA LEU A 56 26.70 -6.21 8.18
C LEU A 56 26.05 -7.38 7.44
N PHE A 57 26.57 -8.59 7.57
CA PHE A 57 26.04 -9.75 6.86
C PHE A 57 24.61 -10.10 7.30
N VAL A 58 24.36 -10.15 8.61
CA VAL A 58 23.05 -10.45 9.18
C VAL A 58 22.05 -9.34 8.86
N SER A 59 22.45 -8.07 9.00
CA SER A 59 21.57 -6.94 8.67
C SER A 59 21.15 -6.95 7.21
N VAL A 60 22.07 -7.19 6.27
CA VAL A 60 21.73 -7.28 4.83
C VAL A 60 20.77 -8.44 4.56
N LEU A 61 21.03 -9.63 5.11
CA LEU A 61 20.14 -10.78 4.92
C LEU A 61 18.73 -10.52 5.45
N ILE A 62 18.60 -9.99 6.67
CA ILE A 62 17.30 -9.67 7.28
C ILE A 62 16.60 -8.57 6.49
N MET A 63 17.32 -7.51 6.09
CA MET A 63 16.74 -6.41 5.34
C MET A 63 16.28 -6.83 3.94
N MET A 64 16.98 -7.77 3.29
CA MET A 64 16.52 -8.37 2.04
C MET A 64 15.28 -9.23 2.26
N GLY A 65 15.27 -10.11 3.28
CA GLY A 65 14.12 -10.98 3.56
C GLY A 65 12.85 -10.24 3.97
N THR A 66 12.98 -9.11 4.67
CA THR A 66 11.86 -8.26 5.09
C THR A 66 11.43 -7.23 4.04
N GLY A 67 12.20 -7.06 2.96
CA GLY A 67 11.97 -6.03 1.94
C GLY A 67 12.34 -4.60 2.39
N VAL A 68 12.80 -4.42 3.63
CA VAL A 68 13.21 -3.11 4.18
C VAL A 68 14.39 -2.54 3.39
N PHE A 69 15.29 -3.37 2.87
CA PHE A 69 16.40 -2.92 2.03
C PHE A 69 15.89 -2.15 0.81
N VAL A 70 14.87 -2.68 0.14
CA VAL A 70 14.30 -2.08 -1.07
C VAL A 70 13.53 -0.80 -0.71
N SER A 71 12.70 -0.85 0.33
CA SER A 71 11.94 0.30 0.84
C SER A 71 12.85 1.47 1.25
N PHE A 72 13.94 1.20 1.95
CA PHE A 72 14.83 2.23 2.51
C PHE A 72 15.83 2.78 1.48
N PHE A 73 16.42 1.93 0.63
CA PHE A 73 17.48 2.33 -0.32
C PHE A 73 16.98 2.68 -1.73
N ILE A 74 16.00 1.95 -2.26
CA ILE A 74 15.38 2.26 -3.57
C ILE A 74 14.22 3.25 -3.37
N GLY A 75 13.67 3.29 -2.16
CA GLY A 75 12.68 4.27 -1.74
C GLY A 75 11.27 3.76 -1.94
N ASP A 76 10.45 3.88 -0.89
CA ASP A 76 9.01 3.59 -0.91
C ASP A 76 8.31 4.20 -2.12
N ARG A 77 8.77 5.39 -2.56
CA ARG A 77 8.19 6.10 -3.70
C ARG A 77 8.37 5.37 -5.02
N ILE A 78 9.47 4.66 -5.28
CA ILE A 78 9.66 3.95 -6.57
C ILE A 78 8.70 2.75 -6.66
N ILE A 79 8.57 1.99 -5.57
CA ILE A 79 7.57 0.90 -5.49
C ILE A 79 6.14 1.45 -5.52
N LEU A 80 5.83 2.48 -4.73
CA LEU A 80 4.49 3.10 -4.72
C LEU A 80 4.12 3.68 -6.08
N THR A 81 5.06 4.33 -6.78
CA THR A 81 4.80 4.90 -8.10
C THR A 81 4.59 3.81 -9.15
N GLY A 82 5.30 2.68 -9.05
CA GLY A 82 5.03 1.48 -9.85
C GLY A 82 3.60 0.95 -9.63
N LEU A 83 3.24 0.63 -8.38
CA LEU A 83 1.90 0.16 -8.00
C LEU A 83 0.78 1.13 -8.38
N LYS A 84 1.00 2.44 -8.19
CA LYS A 84 0.02 3.47 -8.55
C LYS A 84 -0.14 3.60 -10.06
N ARG A 85 0.92 3.38 -10.84
CA ARG A 85 0.85 3.38 -12.31
C ARG A 85 0.10 2.16 -12.84
N GLU A 86 0.34 0.98 -12.27
CA GLU A 86 -0.42 -0.24 -12.60
C GLU A 86 -1.91 -0.08 -12.29
N LYS A 87 -2.25 0.43 -11.10
CA LYS A 87 -3.65 0.70 -10.75
C LYS A 87 -4.32 1.69 -11.71
N LYS A 88 -3.62 2.76 -12.10
CA LYS A 88 -4.14 3.75 -13.04
C LYS A 88 -4.34 3.18 -14.45
N LEU A 89 -3.46 2.25 -14.88
CA LEU A 89 -3.63 1.53 -16.14
C LEU A 89 -4.85 0.62 -16.08
N ALA A 90 -5.03 -0.13 -14.99
CA ALA A 90 -6.19 -1.01 -14.79
C ALA A 90 -7.52 -0.25 -14.80
N GLU A 91 -7.62 0.88 -14.09
CA GLU A 91 -8.82 1.76 -14.11
C GLU A 91 -9.12 2.25 -15.53
N LYS A 92 -8.09 2.67 -16.28
CA LYS A 92 -8.28 3.13 -17.66
C LYS A 92 -8.76 2.02 -18.59
N THR A 93 -8.23 0.80 -18.44
CA THR A 93 -8.70 -0.37 -19.19
C THR A 93 -10.15 -0.72 -18.84
N GLU A 94 -10.56 -0.60 -17.57
CA GLU A 94 -11.95 -0.80 -17.17
C GLU A 94 -12.90 0.22 -17.82
N ASP A 95 -12.49 1.49 -17.88
CA ASP A 95 -13.27 2.55 -18.54
C ASP A 95 -13.37 2.31 -20.05
N GLU A 96 -12.28 1.89 -20.71
CA GLU A 96 -12.27 1.51 -22.13
C GLU A 96 -13.22 0.33 -22.40
N VAL A 97 -13.24 -0.69 -21.54
CA VAL A 97 -14.15 -1.85 -21.66
C VAL A 97 -15.61 -1.44 -21.51
N LYS A 98 -15.94 -0.53 -20.58
CA LYS A 98 -17.32 0.01 -20.43
C LYS A 98 -17.76 0.81 -21.65
N GLU A 99 -16.85 1.57 -22.25
CA GLU A 99 -17.14 2.35 -23.45
C GLU A 99 -17.41 1.43 -24.66
N GLU A 100 -16.63 0.35 -24.82
CA GLU A 100 -16.88 -0.69 -25.81
C GLU A 100 -18.22 -1.39 -25.60
N GLU A 101 -18.60 -1.70 -24.36
CA GLU A 101 -19.90 -2.29 -24.04
C GLU A 101 -21.06 -1.37 -24.47
N MET A 102 -20.98 -0.07 -24.15
CA MET A 102 -21.99 0.90 -24.59
C MET A 102 -22.08 1.03 -26.12
N LEU A 103 -20.94 0.95 -26.81
CA LEU A 103 -20.89 0.92 -28.28
C LEU A 103 -21.61 -0.30 -28.84
N LEU A 104 -21.38 -1.50 -28.30
CA LEU A 104 -22.05 -2.73 -28.70
C LEU A 104 -23.56 -2.69 -28.47
N VAL A 105 -24.01 -2.13 -27.34
CA VAL A 105 -25.43 -1.92 -27.04
C VAL A 105 -26.09 -0.99 -28.06
N ASN A 106 -25.42 0.13 -28.41
CA ASN A 106 -25.93 1.04 -29.42
C ASN A 106 -25.96 0.42 -30.82
N LEU A 107 -24.97 -0.38 -31.18
CA LEU A 107 -24.92 -1.12 -32.44
C LEU A 107 -26.07 -2.12 -32.53
N SER A 108 -26.32 -2.87 -31.46
CA SER A 108 -27.43 -3.82 -31.36
C SER A 108 -28.77 -3.11 -31.54
N ARG A 109 -28.98 -1.96 -30.88
CA ARG A 109 -30.21 -1.15 -31.01
C ARG A 109 -30.40 -0.60 -32.42
N ARG A 110 -29.33 -0.22 -33.10
CA ARG A 110 -29.40 0.24 -34.51
C ARG A 110 -29.78 -0.89 -35.46
N LEU A 111 -29.22 -2.09 -35.26
CA LEU A 111 -29.60 -3.27 -36.03
C LEU A 111 -31.08 -3.62 -35.86
N GLU A 112 -31.58 -3.58 -34.62
CA GLU A 112 -32.99 -3.83 -34.29
C GLU A 112 -33.94 -2.83 -35.00
N ASN A 113 -33.54 -1.56 -35.07
CA ASN A 113 -34.31 -0.54 -35.78
C ASN A 113 -34.30 -0.72 -37.30
N ILE A 114 -33.17 -1.18 -37.86
CA ILE A 114 -33.05 -1.51 -39.29
C ILE A 114 -33.94 -2.71 -39.61
N GLU A 115 -33.91 -3.75 -38.78
CA GLU A 115 -34.74 -4.95 -38.93
C GLU A 115 -36.24 -4.60 -38.94
N LYS A 116 -36.70 -3.80 -37.98
CA LYS A 116 -38.08 -3.27 -37.96
C LYS A 116 -38.43 -2.47 -39.21
N SER A 117 -37.50 -1.65 -39.70
CA SER A 117 -37.71 -0.84 -40.91
C SER A 117 -37.84 -1.70 -42.16
N ILE A 118 -37.04 -2.78 -42.27
CA ILE A 118 -37.12 -3.75 -43.36
C ILE A 118 -38.44 -4.52 -43.32
N ASP A 119 -38.89 -4.96 -42.14
CA ASP A 119 -40.17 -5.66 -41.99
C ASP A 119 -41.38 -4.80 -42.40
N LEU A 120 -41.37 -3.52 -42.02
CA LEU A 120 -42.39 -2.55 -42.43
C LEU A 120 -42.44 -2.34 -43.95
N ILE A 121 -41.28 -2.37 -44.63
CA ILE A 121 -41.21 -2.28 -46.09
C ILE A 121 -41.75 -3.57 -46.73
N LYS A 122 -41.40 -4.74 -46.17
CA LYS A 122 -41.88 -6.04 -46.65
C LYS A 122 -43.40 -6.21 -46.55
N GLN A 123 -44.05 -5.65 -45.53
CA GLN A 123 -45.51 -5.70 -45.38
C GLN A 123 -46.27 -4.78 -46.35
N LYS A 124 -45.61 -3.78 -46.94
CA LYS A 124 -46.21 -2.83 -47.89
C LYS A 124 -46.08 -3.26 -49.36
N LEU A 125 -45.37 -4.36 -49.62
CA LEU A 125 -45.22 -5.01 -50.93
C LEU A 125 -46.18 -6.21 -51.02
#